data_AF-A0A920BHQ0-F1
#
_entry.id   AF-A0A920BHQ0-F1
#
_cell.length_a   1.000
_cell.length_b   1.000
_cell.length_c   1.000
_cell.angle_alpha   90.00
_cell.angle_beta   90.00
_cell.angle_gamma   90.00
#
_symmetry.space_group_name_H-M   'P 1'
#
loop_
_entity.id
_entity.type
_entity.pdbx_description
1 polymer ?
#
loop_
_entity_poly.entity_id
_entity_poly.type
_entity_poly.pdbx_seq_one_letter_code
_entity_poly.pdbx_strand_id
1 'polypeptide(L)'
;MERGDIEALNDAIDETTAAIHLEPILGEGGVWPHTSEYLLKAQELSRDRGLLFMVDEVQSGLCRTGKWFAFQHHGLNPDVVCIAKALGNGFQSEQFG
;
A
#
# COMPACT_ATOMS: atom_id res chain seq x y z
N MET A 1 -5.99 -2.27 17.85
CA MET A 1 -4.82 -1.88 17.05
C MET A 1 -5.06 -0.47 16.56
N GLU A 2 -4.13 0.43 16.87
CA GLU A 2 -4.10 1.77 16.32
C GLU A 2 -3.75 1.68 14.81
N ARG A 3 -4.36 2.51 13.97
CA ARG A 3 -4.08 2.50 12.52
C ARG A 3 -2.80 3.27 12.26
N GLY A 4 -1.93 2.76 11.40
CA GLY A 4 -0.66 3.43 11.13
C GLY A 4 0.36 3.29 12.26
N ASP A 5 0.27 2.21 13.04
CA ASP A 5 1.22 1.89 14.10
C ASP A 5 2.40 1.09 13.52
N ILE A 6 3.56 1.75 13.44
CA ILE A 6 4.77 1.14 12.87
C ILE A 6 5.39 0.09 13.80
N GLU A 7 5.24 0.24 15.12
CA GLU A 7 5.77 -0.71 16.09
C GLU A 7 4.96 -2.00 16.02
N ALA A 8 3.63 -1.88 15.97
CA ALA A 8 2.75 -3.04 15.77
C ALA A 8 3.02 -3.75 14.43
N LEU A 9 3.37 -3.01 13.38
CA LEU A 9 3.77 -3.61 12.10
C LEU A 9 5.08 -4.37 12.22
N ASN A 10 6.09 -3.79 12.88
CA ASN A 10 7.38 -4.44 13.10
C ASN A 10 7.27 -5.69 14.00
N ASP A 11 6.45 -5.63 15.04
CA ASP A 11 6.20 -6.76 15.95
C ASP A 11 5.47 -7.93 15.28
N ALA A 12 4.74 -7.68 14.20
CA ALA A 12 4.04 -8.70 13.44
C ALA A 12 4.95 -9.44 12.43
N ILE A 13 6.19 -8.99 12.23
CA ILE A 13 7.13 -9.58 11.27
C ILE A 13 7.96 -10.68 11.94
N ASP A 14 7.97 -11.86 11.34
CA ASP A 14 8.78 -13.01 11.72
C ASP A 14 9.53 -13.63 10.52
N GLU A 15 10.25 -14.74 10.74
CA GLU A 15 11.02 -15.43 9.72
C GLU A 15 10.18 -16.04 8.58
N THR A 16 8.86 -16.14 8.77
CA THR A 16 7.92 -16.66 7.77
C THR A 16 7.28 -15.55 6.93
N THR A 17 7.52 -14.30 7.30
CA THR A 17 6.95 -13.14 6.61
C THR A 17 7.67 -12.89 5.29
N ALA A 18 6.92 -12.71 4.20
CA ALA A 18 7.46 -12.51 2.85
C ALA A 18 7.29 -11.07 2.33
N ALA A 19 6.31 -10.33 2.84
CA ALA A 19 5.93 -9.02 2.31
C ALA A 19 5.21 -8.16 3.35
N ILE A 20 5.33 -6.84 3.17
CA ILE A 20 4.43 -5.86 3.77
C ILE A 20 3.45 -5.43 2.68
N HIS A 21 2.16 -5.61 2.91
CA HIS A 21 1.08 -5.26 1.98
C HIS A 21 0.12 -4.27 2.64
N LEU A 22 -0.04 -3.09 2.05
CA LEU A 22 -0.88 -2.01 2.62
C LEU A 22 -1.59 -1.16 1.56
N GLU A 23 -2.66 -0.48 1.97
CA GLU A 23 -3.32 0.57 1.19
C GLU A 23 -2.74 1.96 1.60
N PRO A 24 -2.38 2.85 0.66
CA PRO A 24 -1.99 4.24 1.01
C PRO A 24 -3.14 5.03 1.62
N ILE A 25 -4.36 4.70 1.19
CA ILE A 25 -5.61 5.24 1.70
C ILE A 25 -6.53 4.04 1.95
N LEU A 26 -6.76 3.72 3.23
CA LEU A 26 -7.65 2.62 3.61
C LEU A 26 -9.08 2.94 3.18
N GLY A 27 -9.57 2.21 2.17
CA GLY A 27 -10.85 2.48 1.53
C GLY A 27 -12.06 2.06 2.36
N GLU A 28 -12.18 0.75 2.59
CA GLU A 28 -13.32 0.10 3.25
C GLU A 28 -13.43 0.47 4.74
N GLY A 29 -12.35 0.96 5.35
CA GLY A 29 -12.28 1.39 6.75
C GLY A 29 -12.74 2.82 7.02
N GLY A 30 -13.37 3.49 6.03
CA GLY A 30 -13.91 4.84 6.14
C GLY A 30 -13.08 5.93 5.46
N VAL A 31 -12.35 5.61 4.38
CA VAL A 31 -11.46 6.52 3.64
C VAL A 31 -10.46 7.22 4.57
N TRP A 32 -9.40 6.48 4.93
CA TRP A 32 -8.39 6.98 5.86
C TRP A 32 -7.01 7.06 5.19
N PRO A 33 -6.54 8.26 4.81
CA PRO A 33 -5.19 8.45 4.30
C PRO A 33 -4.16 8.20 5.40
N HIS A 34 -3.19 7.33 5.13
CA HIS A 34 -2.04 7.18 6.01
C HIS A 34 -1.12 8.42 5.90
N THR A 35 -0.37 8.69 6.96
CA THR A 35 0.65 9.75 6.94
C THR A 35 1.83 9.31 6.06
N SER A 36 2.50 10.27 5.42
CA SER A 36 3.74 9.98 4.68
C SER A 36 4.81 9.36 5.58
N GLU A 37 4.87 9.78 6.85
CA GLU A 37 5.82 9.24 7.82
C GLU A 37 5.63 7.73 8.03
N TYR A 38 4.40 7.28 8.26
CA TYR A 38 4.10 5.86 8.44
C TYR A 38 4.45 5.05 7.18
N LEU A 39 4.03 5.55 6.01
CA LEU A 39 4.24 4.84 4.75
C LEU A 39 5.72 4.72 4.37
N LEU A 40 6.51 5.78 4.58
CA LEU A 40 7.94 5.77 4.36
C LEU A 40 8.66 4.82 5.33
N LYS A 41 8.28 4.83 6.61
CA LYS A 41 8.80 3.88 7.60
C LYS A 41 8.47 2.43 7.25
N ALA A 42 7.26 2.15 6.75
CA ALA A 42 6.89 0.80 6.30
C ALA A 42 7.75 0.32 5.11
N GLN A 43 8.06 1.22 4.17
CA GLN A 43 8.98 0.92 3.06
C GLN A 43 10.43 0.72 3.51
N GLU A 44 10.91 1.51 4.47
CA GLU A 44 12.24 1.33 5.05
C GLU A 44 12.32 -0.02 5.78
N LEU A 45 11.31 -0.33 6.59
CA LEU A 45 11.19 -1.59 7.30
C LEU A 45 11.18 -2.80 6.35
N SER A 46 10.43 -2.75 5.24
CA SER A 46 10.43 -3.84 4.28
C SER A 46 11.83 -4.05 3.68
N ARG A 47 12.55 -2.98 3.33
CA ARG A 47 13.91 -3.05 2.80
C ARG A 47 14.89 -3.62 3.81
N ASP A 48 14.85 -3.14 5.05
CA ASP A 48 15.73 -3.58 6.12
C ASP A 48 15.54 -5.06 6.47
N ARG A 49 14.31 -5.56 6.31
CA ARG A 49 13.95 -6.96 6.57
C ARG A 49 14.04 -7.86 5.34
N GLY A 50 14.37 -7.32 4.17
CA GLY A 50 14.40 -8.08 2.91
C GLY A 50 13.03 -8.59 2.44
N LEU A 51 11.96 -7.88 2.81
CA LEU A 51 10.58 -8.17 2.46
C LEU A 51 10.16 -7.39 1.20
N LEU A 52 9.21 -7.93 0.44
CA LEU A 52 8.57 -7.17 -0.63
C LEU A 52 7.70 -6.04 -0.05
N PHE A 53 7.80 -4.86 -0.64
CA PHE A 53 6.91 -3.74 -0.36
C PHE A 53 5.79 -3.68 -1.39
N MET A 54 4.58 -4.06 -0.99
CA MET A 54 3.42 -4.13 -1.86
C MET A 54 2.40 -3.05 -1.49
N VAL A 55 1.89 -2.35 -2.49
CA VAL A 55 0.89 -1.30 -2.28
C VAL A 55 -0.40 -1.64 -3.03
N ASP A 56 -1.52 -1.64 -2.31
CA ASP A 56 -2.85 -1.81 -2.87
C ASP A 56 -3.43 -0.47 -3.33
N GLU A 57 -3.56 -0.33 -4.65
CA GLU A 57 -4.11 0.85 -5.34
C GLU A 57 -5.44 0.51 -6.05
N VAL A 58 -6.09 -0.60 -5.69
CA VAL A 58 -7.36 -1.03 -6.29
C VAL A 58 -8.43 0.06 -6.18
N GLN A 59 -8.45 0.80 -5.08
CA GLN A 59 -9.41 1.89 -4.85
C GLN A 59 -8.81 3.29 -5.07
N SER A 60 -7.59 3.51 -4.61
CA SER A 60 -6.94 4.82 -4.53
C SER A 60 -6.15 5.20 -5.79
N GLY A 61 -5.89 4.23 -6.66
CA GLY A 61 -5.14 4.42 -7.90
C GLY A 61 -5.97 4.96 -9.07
N LEU A 62 -5.36 4.93 -10.24
CA LEU A 62 -5.95 5.31 -11.53
C LEU A 62 -6.62 6.69 -11.49
N CYS A 63 -5.86 7.70 -11.07
CA CYS A 63 -6.27 9.11 -11.03
C CYS A 63 -7.32 9.46 -9.97
N ARG A 64 -7.75 8.52 -9.11
CA ARG A 64 -8.75 8.78 -8.06
C ARG A 64 -8.35 9.90 -7.10
N THR A 65 -7.05 10.03 -6.82
CA THR A 65 -6.47 10.97 -5.84
C THR A 65 -5.81 12.19 -6.48
N GLY A 66 -5.87 12.33 -7.81
CA GLY A 66 -5.23 13.43 -8.55
C GLY A 66 -3.82 13.13 -9.07
N LYS A 67 -3.27 11.95 -8.78
CA LYS A 67 -2.10 11.35 -9.46
C LYS A 67 -2.47 9.98 -10.01
N TRP A 68 -1.62 9.42 -10.89
CA TRP A 68 -1.84 8.08 -11.44
C TRP A 68 -1.97 7.02 -10.34
N PHE A 69 -1.16 7.12 -9.29
CA PHE A 69 -1.25 6.26 -8.10
C PHE A 69 -1.08 7.09 -6.83
N ALA A 70 -1.77 6.71 -5.75
CA ALA A 70 -1.73 7.39 -4.46
C ALA A 70 -0.32 7.38 -3.84
N PHE A 71 0.44 6.30 -4.00
CA PHE A 71 1.82 6.16 -3.49
C PHE A 71 2.75 7.28 -3.99
N GLN A 72 2.47 7.86 -5.17
CA GLN A 72 3.23 8.95 -5.77
C GLN A 72 3.08 10.28 -5.01
N HIS A 73 2.07 10.43 -4.16
CA HIS A 73 1.95 11.59 -3.27
C HIS A 73 2.98 11.56 -2.15
N HIS A 74 3.45 10.37 -1.77
CA HIS A 74 4.31 10.15 -0.62
C HIS A 74 5.77 9.84 -1.00
N GLY A 75 6.08 9.75 -2.30
CA GLY A 75 7.43 9.42 -2.77
C GLY A 75 7.83 7.95 -2.55
N LEU A 76 6.84 7.06 -2.47
CA LEU A 76 7.07 5.63 -2.33
C LEU A 76 7.54 5.00 -3.65
N ASN A 77 8.24 3.88 -3.53
CA ASN A 77 8.76 3.05 -4.61
C ASN A 77 8.49 1.57 -4.26
N PRO A 78 7.24 1.11 -4.43
CA PRO A 78 6.84 -0.28 -4.17
C PRO A 78 7.45 -1.27 -5.15
N ASP A 79 7.66 -2.50 -4.68
CA ASP A 79 8.08 -3.64 -5.50
C ASP A 79 6.92 -4.21 -6.33
N VAL A 80 5.69 -4.13 -5.78
CA VAL A 80 4.46 -4.62 -6.43
C VAL A 80 3.34 -3.61 -6.21
N VAL A 81 2.51 -3.37 -7.23
CA VAL A 81 1.33 -2.52 -7.14
C VAL A 81 0.09 -3.29 -7.57
N CYS A 82 -0.87 -3.48 -6.66
CA CYS A 82 -2.15 -4.11 -6.97
C CYS A 82 -3.10 -3.09 -7.59
N ILE A 83 -3.65 -3.40 -8.77
CA ILE A 83 -4.59 -2.53 -9.50
C ILE A 83 -5.81 -3.33 -9.98
N ALA A 84 -7.00 -2.74 -9.84
CA ALA A 84 -8.25 -3.29 -10.36
C ALA A 84 -9.31 -2.19 -10.49
N LYS A 85 -10.61 -2.53 -10.36
CA LYS A 85 -11.77 -1.63 -10.36
C LYS A 85 -11.79 -0.63 -11.52
N ALA A 86 -11.27 0.58 -11.32
CA ALA A 86 -11.21 1.62 -12.36
C ALA A 86 -10.46 1.15 -13.61
N LEU A 87 -9.59 0.15 -13.49
CA LEU A 87 -8.88 -0.47 -14.60
C LEU A 87 -9.84 -1.09 -15.63
N GLY A 88 -10.91 -1.72 -15.13
CA GLY A 88 -11.86 -2.45 -15.95
C GLY A 88 -12.98 -1.58 -16.52
N ASN A 89 -13.13 -0.33 -16.06
CA ASN A 89 -14.24 0.56 -16.41
C ASN A 89 -15.64 -0.14 -16.39
N GLY A 90 -15.86 -1.02 -15.40
CA GLY A 90 -17.08 -1.83 -15.28
C GLY A 90 -17.00 -3.26 -15.84
N PHE A 91 -15.87 -3.64 -16.46
CA PHE A 91 -15.54 -5.01 -16.84
C PHE A 91 -14.60 -5.66 -15.81
N GLN A 92 -14.63 -6.99 -15.67
CA GLN A 92 -13.74 -7.69 -14.72
C GLN A 92 -12.31 -7.75 -15.29
N SER A 93 -11.40 -6.99 -14.69
CA SER A 93 -9.96 -7.10 -14.94
C SER A 93 -9.18 -6.97 -13.63
N GLU A 94 -8.55 -8.05 -13.19
CA GLU A 94 -7.55 -8.04 -12.12
C GLU A 94 -6.18 -8.30 -12.76
N GLN A 95 -5.19 -7.46 -12.44
CA GLN A 95 -3.81 -7.65 -12.88
C GLN A 95 -2.87 -7.50 -11.67
N PHE A 96 -1.97 -8.46 -11.52
CA PHE A 96 -0.80 -8.36 -10.65
C PHE A 96 0.38 -7.96 -11.54
N GLY A 97 0.94 -6.77 -11.29
CA GLY A 97 2.04 -6.18 -12.06
C GLY A 97 3.22 -5.81 -11.18
#